data_AF-A0ABD5Y8P5-F1
#
_entry.id   AF-A0ABD5Y8P5-F1
#
_cell.length_a   1.000
_cell.length_b   1.000
_cell.length_c   1.000
_cell.angle_alpha   90.00
_cell.angle_beta   90.00
_cell.angle_gamma   90.00
#
_symmetry.space_group_name_H-M   'P 1'
#
loop_
_entity.id
_entity.type
_entity.pdbx_description
1 polymer ?
#
loop_
_entity_poly.entity_id
_entity_poly.type
_entity_poly.pdbx_seq_one_letter_code
_entity_poly.pdbx_strand_id
1 'polypeptide(L)'
;MDEMNHYRFLAFGVVALVVVAGCVGSGMWSVEPNVEKITSTDSGYWMEVSVSTNENARLVLHGVKIVFLSGEGNRLAEKALGRMEGAHNSSYKVVNVSVQRPPEFIQIKYDSVEAGSEGEARGLKRTTSGGEEYGYKVYSNYTATD
;
A
#
# COMPACT_ATOMS: atom_id res chain seq x y z
N MET A 1 -27.20 -13.02 66.81
CA MET A 1 -27.61 -13.00 65.39
C MET A 1 -26.77 -11.92 64.74
N ASP A 2 -25.74 -12.37 64.03
CA ASP A 2 -24.66 -11.55 63.48
C ASP A 2 -25.15 -10.58 62.40
N GLU A 3 -25.14 -9.28 62.72
CA GLU A 3 -25.14 -8.20 61.72
C GLU A 3 -23.70 -7.76 61.45
N MET A 4 -22.93 -8.64 60.81
CA MET A 4 -21.72 -8.25 60.09
C MET A 4 -21.91 -8.67 58.66
N ASN A 5 -22.14 -7.71 57.74
CA ASN A 5 -21.71 -7.76 56.33
C ASN A 5 -22.29 -6.61 55.48
N HIS A 6 -22.21 -5.36 55.95
CA HIS A 6 -22.66 -4.19 55.18
C HIS A 6 -21.55 -3.20 54.79
N TYR A 7 -20.28 -3.63 54.77
CA TYR A 7 -19.15 -2.75 54.42
C TYR A 7 -18.12 -3.40 53.49
N ARG A 8 -18.54 -4.21 52.51
CA ARG A 8 -17.62 -4.85 51.56
C ARG A 8 -17.99 -4.73 50.08
N PHE A 9 -18.87 -3.81 49.71
CA PHE A 9 -19.31 -3.62 48.31
C PHE A 9 -19.08 -2.21 47.75
N LEU A 10 -18.07 -1.49 48.23
CA LEU A 10 -17.73 -0.14 47.75
C LEU A 10 -16.33 0.00 47.14
N ALA A 11 -15.65 -1.12 46.85
CA ALA A 11 -14.29 -1.11 46.32
C ALA A 11 -14.14 -1.77 44.93
N PHE A 12 -15.23 -1.89 44.15
CA PHE A 12 -15.21 -2.45 42.80
C PHE A 12 -15.65 -1.45 41.71
N GLY A 13 -15.71 -0.14 42.02
CA GLY A 13 -16.26 0.88 41.13
C GLY A 13 -15.26 1.77 40.39
N VAL A 14 -13.94 1.62 40.58
CA VAL A 14 -12.95 2.61 40.08
C VAL A 14 -11.78 1.97 39.30
N VAL A 15 -11.84 0.67 38.97
CA VAL A 15 -10.75 -0.01 38.22
C VAL A 15 -11.16 -0.39 36.78
N ALA A 16 -12.33 0.05 36.32
CA ALA A 16 -12.84 -0.28 34.98
C ALA A 16 -12.79 0.89 33.97
N LEU A 17 -12.01 1.95 34.24
CA LEU A 17 -12.02 3.16 33.40
C LEU A 17 -10.62 3.64 32.95
N VAL A 18 -9.62 2.77 32.98
CA VAL A 18 -8.27 3.07 32.43
C VAL A 18 -7.89 2.12 31.28
N VAL A 19 -8.73 1.14 30.93
CA VAL A 19 -8.42 0.19 29.84
C VAL A 19 -8.90 0.67 28.45
N VAL A 20 -9.58 1.82 28.35
CA VAL A 20 -10.23 2.27 27.09
C VAL A 20 -9.52 3.45 26.41
N ALA A 21 -8.23 3.69 26.68
CA ALA A 21 -7.46 4.76 26.03
C ALA A 21 -6.22 4.29 25.27
N GLY A 22 -6.14 3.00 24.92
CA GLY A 22 -4.98 2.42 24.24
C GLY A 22 -5.27 1.76 22.89
N CYS A 23 -6.52 1.69 22.42
CA CYS A 23 -6.82 1.30 21.04
C CYS A 23 -6.59 2.50 20.11
N VAL A 24 -5.34 2.95 20.01
CA VAL A 24 -4.91 3.71 18.84
C VAL A 24 -4.88 2.68 17.73
N GLY A 25 -5.94 2.63 16.93
CA GLY A 25 -5.93 1.82 15.71
C GLY A 25 -4.76 2.31 14.87
N SER A 26 -3.70 1.53 14.78
CA SER A 26 -2.60 1.75 13.85
C SER A 26 -3.17 1.58 12.45
N GLY A 27 -3.61 2.70 11.86
CA GLY A 27 -4.07 2.72 10.49
C GLY A 27 -2.87 2.47 9.57
N MET A 28 -2.80 1.28 8.99
CA MET A 28 -1.76 0.92 8.03
C MET A 28 -2.21 1.31 6.63
N TRP A 29 -1.41 2.08 5.90
CA TRP A 29 -1.71 2.40 4.50
C TRP A 29 -0.94 1.48 3.55
N SER A 30 -1.43 1.32 2.33
CA SER A 30 -0.69 0.60 1.28
C SER A 30 -0.74 1.36 -0.04
N VAL A 31 0.32 1.19 -0.84
CA VAL A 31 0.42 1.73 -2.19
C VAL A 31 0.59 0.57 -3.14
N GLU A 32 -0.30 0.44 -4.11
CA GLU A 32 -0.35 -0.72 -4.98
C GLU A 32 -0.62 -0.33 -6.45
N PRO A 33 0.05 -0.98 -7.43
CA PRO A 33 -0.28 -0.79 -8.82
C PRO A 33 -1.39 -1.76 -9.23
N ASN A 34 -2.27 -1.33 -10.14
CA ASN A 34 -3.25 -2.16 -10.82
C ASN A 34 -3.04 -2.09 -12.33
N VAL A 35 -3.16 -3.21 -13.03
CA VAL A 35 -3.04 -3.25 -14.49
C VAL A 35 -4.43 -3.12 -15.09
N GLU A 36 -4.68 -1.98 -15.74
CA GLU A 36 -5.99 -1.69 -16.34
C GLU A 36 -6.14 -2.37 -17.70
N LYS A 37 -5.04 -2.43 -18.48
CA LYS A 37 -5.05 -3.00 -19.82
C LYS A 37 -3.67 -3.46 -20.28
N ILE A 38 -3.63 -4.58 -20.99
CA ILE A 38 -2.47 -5.07 -21.73
C ILE A 38 -2.88 -5.26 -23.19
N THR A 39 -2.05 -4.83 -24.12
CA THR A 39 -2.30 -5.01 -25.55
C THR A 39 -1.00 -5.35 -26.26
N SER A 40 -0.98 -6.50 -26.93
CA SER A 40 0.12 -6.87 -27.82
C SER A 40 -0.02 -6.11 -29.14
N THR A 41 1.08 -5.55 -29.61
CA THR A 41 1.21 -4.86 -30.90
C THR A 41 2.43 -5.41 -31.64
N ASP A 42 2.54 -5.12 -32.94
CA ASP A 42 3.71 -5.53 -33.74
C ASP A 42 5.04 -4.96 -33.22
N SER A 43 4.98 -3.85 -32.47
CA SER A 43 6.14 -3.17 -31.87
C SER A 43 6.45 -3.58 -30.43
N GLY A 44 5.68 -4.51 -29.86
CA GLY A 44 5.79 -4.96 -28.47
C GLY A 44 4.48 -4.81 -27.70
N TYR A 45 4.57 -4.75 -26.38
CA TYR A 45 3.42 -4.69 -25.47
C TYR A 45 3.17 -3.27 -25.02
N TRP A 46 1.93 -2.84 -25.18
CA TRP A 46 1.41 -1.63 -24.57
C TRP A 46 0.69 -2.00 -23.28
N MET A 47 0.97 -1.27 -22.20
CA MET A 47 0.35 -1.51 -20.90
C MET A 47 -0.15 -0.20 -20.29
N GLU A 48 -1.33 -0.28 -19.69
CA GLU A 48 -1.95 0.74 -18.88
C GLU A 48 -1.92 0.30 -17.41
N VAL A 49 -1.26 1.08 -16.55
CA VAL A 49 -1.13 0.79 -15.12
C VAL A 49 -1.64 1.97 -14.32
N SER A 50 -2.54 1.73 -13.38
CA SER A 50 -2.91 2.69 -12.35
C SER A 50 -2.12 2.42 -11.07
N VAL A 51 -1.87 3.45 -10.26
CA VAL A 51 -1.33 3.29 -8.90
C VAL A 51 -2.34 3.87 -7.93
N SER A 52 -2.78 3.07 -6.97
CA SER A 52 -3.71 3.45 -5.92
C SER A 52 -3.04 3.47 -4.56
N THR A 53 -3.62 4.25 -3.65
CA THR A 53 -3.28 4.29 -2.22
C THR A 53 -4.49 3.81 -1.45
N ASN A 54 -4.33 2.84 -0.54
CA ASN A 54 -5.40 2.32 0.30
C ASN A 54 -5.20 2.72 1.78
N GLU A 55 -6.29 3.15 2.41
CA GLU A 55 -6.57 3.48 3.82
C GLU A 55 -6.12 4.82 4.48
N ASN A 56 -6.79 5.08 5.61
CA ASN A 56 -7.26 6.33 6.26
C ASN A 56 -6.20 7.35 6.78
N ALA A 57 -4.99 7.39 6.22
CA ALA A 57 -3.97 8.36 6.62
C ALA A 57 -3.73 9.38 5.51
N ARG A 58 -3.40 10.62 5.88
CA ARG A 58 -2.84 11.59 4.93
C ARG A 58 -1.47 11.08 4.52
N LEU A 59 -1.33 10.73 3.24
CA LEU A 59 -0.11 10.19 2.66
C LEU A 59 0.37 11.09 1.53
N VAL A 60 1.62 11.52 1.56
CA VAL A 60 2.28 12.21 0.45
C VAL A 60 3.53 11.43 0.06
N LEU A 61 3.58 10.95 -1.17
CA LEU A 61 4.73 10.29 -1.77
C LEU A 61 5.37 11.22 -2.79
N HIS A 62 6.70 11.36 -2.70
CA HIS A 62 7.48 12.19 -3.64
C HIS A 62 8.29 11.32 -4.58
N GLY A 63 8.45 11.78 -5.83
CA GLY A 63 9.30 11.09 -6.82
C GLY A 63 8.81 9.70 -7.20
N VAL A 64 7.50 9.45 -7.15
CA VAL A 64 6.91 8.14 -7.47
C VAL A 64 7.25 7.73 -8.89
N LYS A 65 7.69 6.48 -9.06
CA LYS A 65 8.08 5.85 -10.32
C LYS A 65 7.52 4.43 -10.36
N ILE A 66 6.98 4.03 -11.51
CA ILE A 66 6.69 2.63 -11.81
C ILE A 66 7.87 2.06 -12.60
N VAL A 67 8.42 0.96 -12.13
CA VAL A 67 9.54 0.25 -12.75
C VAL A 67 9.05 -1.11 -13.25
N PHE A 68 9.23 -1.35 -14.54
CA PHE A 68 8.87 -2.59 -15.21
C PHE A 68 10.12 -3.45 -15.33
N LEU A 69 10.11 -4.67 -14.79
CA LEU A 69 11.28 -5.54 -14.68
C LEU A 69 11.06 -6.88 -15.38
N SER A 70 12.13 -7.47 -15.91
CA SER A 70 12.15 -8.87 -16.34
C SER A 70 12.26 -9.84 -15.17
N GLY A 71 12.15 -11.15 -15.45
CA GLY A 71 12.39 -12.23 -14.47
C GLY A 71 13.72 -12.16 -13.74
N GLU A 72 14.77 -11.76 -14.46
CA GLU A 72 16.12 -11.57 -13.92
C GLU A 72 16.29 -10.29 -13.09
N GLY A 73 15.23 -9.46 -12.95
CA GLY A 73 15.29 -8.18 -12.25
C GLY A 73 15.85 -7.01 -13.09
N ASN A 74 16.16 -7.23 -14.37
CA ASN A 74 16.62 -6.17 -15.26
C ASN A 74 15.49 -5.16 -15.58
N ARG A 75 15.82 -3.87 -15.57
CA ARG A 75 14.87 -2.80 -15.89
C ARG A 75 14.55 -2.78 -17.38
N LEU A 76 13.28 -2.99 -17.71
CA LEU A 76 12.74 -2.91 -19.07
C LEU A 76 12.29 -1.49 -19.41
N ALA A 77 11.59 -0.85 -18.48
CA ALA A 77 11.10 0.52 -18.63
C ALA A 77 10.86 1.16 -17.26
N GLU A 78 10.75 2.48 -17.25
CA GLU A 78 10.43 3.27 -16.07
C GLU A 78 9.52 4.44 -16.46
N LYS A 79 8.52 4.72 -15.64
CA LYS A 79 7.65 5.89 -15.80
C LYS A 79 7.53 6.65 -14.49
N ALA A 80 7.91 7.93 -14.53
CA ALA A 80 7.72 8.84 -13.42
C ALA A 80 6.24 9.26 -13.33
N LEU A 81 5.70 9.14 -12.12
CA LEU A 81 4.39 9.61 -11.71
C LEU A 81 4.46 10.94 -10.94
N GLY A 82 5.64 11.32 -10.47
CA GLY A 82 5.85 12.55 -9.70
C GLY A 82 5.31 12.42 -8.29
N ARG A 83 4.56 13.43 -7.83
CA ARG A 83 3.98 13.45 -6.48
C ARG A 83 2.62 12.76 -6.44
N MET A 84 2.38 11.92 -5.45
CA MET A 84 1.06 11.35 -5.13
C MET A 84 0.62 11.80 -3.75
N GLU A 85 -0.62 12.25 -3.62
CA GLU A 85 -1.21 12.65 -2.34
C GLU A 85 -2.53 11.89 -2.19
N GLY A 86 -2.61 11.07 -1.15
CA GLY A 86 -3.80 10.32 -0.77
C GLY A 86 -4.49 10.99 0.41
N ALA A 87 -5.77 11.32 0.23
CA ALA A 87 -6.69 11.69 1.30
C ALA A 87 -8.06 11.13 0.94
N HIS A 88 -8.60 10.25 1.80
CA HIS A 88 -9.91 9.59 1.67
C HIS A 88 -10.45 9.48 0.23
N ASN A 89 -10.29 8.30 -0.36
CA ASN A 89 -10.54 7.90 -1.75
C ASN A 89 -9.26 7.90 -2.61
N SER A 90 -9.05 6.75 -3.25
CA SER A 90 -7.87 6.32 -3.96
C SER A 90 -7.34 7.37 -4.93
N SER A 91 -6.15 7.92 -4.70
CA SER A 91 -5.47 8.69 -5.75
C SER A 91 -5.03 7.70 -6.82
N TYR A 92 -5.52 7.83 -8.05
CA TYR A 92 -5.07 7.00 -9.18
C TYR A 92 -4.29 7.85 -10.19
N LYS A 93 -3.21 7.28 -10.72
CA LYS A 93 -2.52 7.82 -11.90
C LYS A 93 -2.31 6.72 -12.91
N VAL A 94 -2.79 6.97 -14.13
CA VAL A 94 -2.66 6.06 -15.25
C VAL A 94 -1.37 6.36 -16.01
N VAL A 95 -0.56 5.34 -16.28
CA VAL A 95 0.60 5.43 -17.17
C VAL A 95 0.53 4.43 -18.30
N ASN A 96 0.98 4.91 -19.46
CA ASN A 96 1.15 4.10 -20.65
C ASN A 96 2.63 3.78 -20.84
N VAL A 97 2.94 2.51 -21.08
CA VAL A 97 4.29 2.06 -21.37
C VAL A 97 4.31 1.11 -22.56
N SER A 98 5.33 1.26 -23.40
CA SER A 98 5.64 0.31 -24.47
C SER A 98 6.91 -0.44 -24.10
N VAL A 99 6.83 -1.78 -24.02
CA VAL A 99 7.94 -2.67 -23.71
C VAL A 99 8.06 -3.76 -24.76
N GLN A 100 9.28 -4.18 -25.11
CA GLN A 100 9.51 -5.19 -26.15
C GLN A 100 8.97 -6.58 -25.78
N ARG A 101 8.81 -6.86 -24.49
CA ARG A 101 8.26 -8.10 -23.94
C ARG A 101 7.45 -7.78 -22.67
N PRO A 102 6.49 -8.64 -22.26
CA PRO A 102 5.74 -8.40 -21.04
C PRO A 102 6.69 -8.39 -19.84
N PRO A 103 6.51 -7.46 -18.89
CA PRO A 103 7.28 -7.47 -17.66
C PRO A 103 6.86 -8.68 -16.81
N GLU A 104 7.81 -9.19 -16.03
CA GLU A 104 7.49 -10.20 -15.01
C GLU A 104 7.14 -9.53 -13.68
N PHE A 105 7.68 -8.34 -13.43
CA PHE A 105 7.38 -7.57 -12.23
C PHE A 105 7.08 -6.11 -12.57
N ILE A 106 6.16 -5.52 -11.80
CA ILE A 106 5.87 -4.10 -11.78
C ILE A 106 6.13 -3.64 -10.35
N GLN A 107 7.15 -2.81 -10.14
CA GLN A 107 7.53 -2.31 -8.82
C GLN A 107 7.21 -0.82 -8.72
N ILE A 108 6.69 -0.40 -7.58
CA ILE A 108 6.57 1.02 -7.22
C ILE A 108 7.82 1.43 -6.45
N LYS A 109 8.41 2.56 -6.86
CA LYS A 109 9.46 3.26 -6.13
C LYS A 109 9.04 4.70 -5.87
N TYR A 110 9.63 5.30 -4.86
CA TYR A 110 9.50 6.71 -4.53
C TYR A 110 10.76 7.17 -3.80
N ASP A 111 10.98 8.48 -3.78
CA ASP A 111 12.19 9.07 -3.23
C ASP A 111 12.00 9.38 -1.73
N SER A 112 10.80 9.76 -1.29
CA SER A 112 10.45 9.96 0.13
C SER A 112 8.95 9.80 0.41
N VAL A 113 8.60 9.63 1.70
CA VAL A 113 7.24 9.50 2.20
C VAL A 113 7.00 10.47 3.37
N GLU A 114 5.91 11.21 3.32
CA GLU A 114 5.34 11.97 4.45
C GLU A 114 3.99 11.33 4.78
N ALA A 115 3.91 10.66 5.93
CA ALA A 115 2.71 9.96 6.37
C ALA A 115 2.52 10.13 7.88
N GLY A 116 1.29 10.05 8.37
CA GLY A 116 1.01 10.06 9.82
C GLY A 116 1.04 8.68 10.49
N SER A 117 1.30 7.61 9.73
CA SER A 117 1.29 6.23 10.22
C SER A 117 2.16 5.29 9.35
N GLU A 118 2.34 4.05 9.79
CA GLU A 118 3.07 3.00 9.06
C GLU A 118 2.37 2.60 7.75
N GLY A 119 3.15 2.10 6.79
CA GLY A 119 2.58 1.54 5.56
C GLY A 119 3.53 0.71 4.73
N GLU A 120 3.02 0.23 3.60
CA GLU A 120 3.72 -0.68 2.68
C GLU A 120 3.64 -0.21 1.23
N ALA A 121 4.74 -0.40 0.49
CA ALA A 121 4.72 -0.34 -0.96
C ALA A 121 4.64 -1.75 -1.55
N ARG A 122 3.57 -1.99 -2.30
CA ARG A 122 3.32 -3.22 -3.04
C ARG A 122 3.63 -2.99 -4.51
N GLY A 123 3.90 -4.08 -5.19
CA GLY A 123 4.01 -4.15 -6.63
C GLY A 123 3.33 -5.41 -7.12
N LEU A 124 3.39 -5.65 -8.41
CA LEU A 124 2.78 -6.81 -9.02
C LEU A 124 3.85 -7.77 -9.54
N LYS A 125 3.59 -9.08 -9.41
CA LYS A 125 4.34 -10.16 -10.05
C LYS A 125 3.40 -10.93 -10.97
N ARG A 126 3.81 -11.18 -12.21
CA ARG A 126 3.07 -12.03 -13.12
C ARG A 126 3.08 -13.48 -12.62
N THR A 127 1.91 -14.09 -12.45
CA THR A 127 1.76 -15.37 -11.72
C THR A 127 1.71 -16.61 -12.59
N THR A 128 1.50 -16.49 -13.91
CA THR A 128 1.28 -17.66 -14.78
C THR A 128 2.12 -17.64 -16.06
N SER A 129 2.56 -18.83 -16.47
CA SER A 129 3.16 -19.11 -17.78
C SER A 129 2.07 -19.21 -18.84
N GLY A 130 1.42 -18.08 -19.14
CA GLY A 130 0.38 -18.02 -20.18
C GLY A 130 -0.76 -17.04 -19.90
N GLY A 131 -0.90 -16.54 -18.67
CA GLY A 131 -1.95 -15.61 -18.27
C GLY A 131 -1.40 -14.24 -17.88
N GLU A 132 -2.21 -13.21 -18.09
CA GLU A 132 -1.95 -11.79 -17.81
C GLU A 132 -2.25 -11.43 -16.35
N GLU A 133 -2.31 -12.43 -15.47
CA GLU A 133 -2.68 -12.21 -14.08
C GLU A 133 -1.46 -11.77 -13.26
N TYR A 134 -1.62 -10.62 -12.62
CA TYR A 134 -0.61 -10.00 -11.78
C TYR A 134 -1.07 -10.08 -10.33
N GLY A 135 -0.30 -10.78 -9.51
CA GLY A 135 -0.54 -10.89 -8.07
C GLY A 135 0.28 -9.86 -7.28
N TYR A 136 -0.25 -9.42 -6.14
CA TYR A 136 0.46 -8.49 -5.27
C TYR A 136 1.69 -9.12 -4.60
N LYS A 137 2.74 -8.31 -4.47
CA LYS A 137 3.94 -8.61 -3.69
C LYS A 137 4.38 -7.36 -2.94
N VAL A 138 4.68 -7.50 -1.65
CA VAL A 138 5.26 -6.43 -0.82
C VAL A 138 6.73 -6.27 -1.18
N TYR A 139 7.15 -5.06 -1.52
CA TYR A 139 8.55 -4.75 -1.83
C TYR A 139 9.27 -4.05 -0.67
N SER A 140 8.52 -3.38 0.19
CA SER A 140 9.09 -2.54 1.25
C SER A 140 8.02 -2.10 2.24
N ASN A 141 8.38 -2.07 3.51
CA ASN A 141 7.60 -1.49 4.61
C ASN A 141 8.25 -0.18 5.03
N TYR A 142 7.44 0.76 5.51
CA TYR A 142 7.86 2.10 5.89
C TYR A 142 7.20 2.52 7.17
N THR A 143 7.98 3.16 8.03
CA THR A 143 7.50 3.89 9.19
C THR A 143 7.49 5.36 8.84
N ALA A 144 6.41 6.07 9.20
CA ALA A 144 6.34 7.52 9.08
C ALA A 144 7.56 8.17 9.75
N THR A 145 8.10 9.21 9.12
CA THR A 145 9.04 10.11 9.81
C THR A 145 8.22 11.21 10.45
N ASP A 146 8.31 11.33 11.77
CA ASP A 146 7.73 12.42 12.56
C ASP A 146 8.35 13.78 12.21
#